data_AF-A0A918M8X4-F1
#
_entry.id   AF-A0A918M8X4-F1
#
_cell.length_a   1.000
_cell.length_b   1.000
_cell.length_c   1.000
_cell.angle_alpha   90.00
_cell.angle_beta   90.00
_cell.angle_gamma   90.00
#
_symmetry.space_group_name_H-M   'P 1'
#
loop_
_entity.id
_entity.type
_entity.pdbx_description
1 polymer ?
#
loop_
_entity_poly.entity_id
_entity_poly.type
_entity_poly.pdbx_seq_one_letter_code
_entity_poly.pdbx_strand_id
1 'polypeptide(L)'
;MPENESWDYTLCIPNDLRAVTVCRRTLRLILTLHGFIGIADTAELLAAESVSNAVRHTKGPAALRVRRTPEGMVWIGAWDTDPAPPDPPCPLEQVAELEDGRGLGLVRACAEYWGWQPAARFGDRGKYVWCELATA
;
A
#
# COMPACT_ATOMS: atom_id res chain seq x y z
N MET A 1 9.38 2.33 -26.08
CA MET A 1 9.56 1.62 -24.79
C MET A 1 8.46 0.57 -24.71
N PRO A 2 8.66 -0.63 -24.15
CA PRO A 2 7.60 -1.63 -24.18
C PRO A 2 6.49 -1.17 -23.23
N GLU A 3 5.43 -0.60 -23.78
CA GLU A 3 4.27 -0.06 -23.05
C GLU A 3 3.46 -1.14 -22.30
N ASN A 4 3.94 -2.39 -22.31
CA ASN A 4 3.23 -3.59 -21.87
C ASN A 4 4.00 -4.50 -20.90
N GLU A 5 5.17 -4.09 -20.40
CA GLU A 5 5.92 -4.94 -19.47
C GLU A 5 5.27 -4.86 -18.07
N SER A 6 4.63 -5.95 -17.63
CA SER A 6 4.12 -6.07 -16.26
C SER A 6 5.31 -6.22 -15.32
N TRP A 7 5.35 -5.38 -14.29
CA TRP A 7 6.37 -5.41 -13.25
C TRP A 7 5.73 -5.64 -11.89
N ASP A 8 6.49 -6.27 -10.99
CA ASP A 8 6.08 -6.59 -9.62
C ASP A 8 7.28 -6.50 -8.70
N TYR A 9 7.24 -5.55 -7.77
CA TYR A 9 8.25 -5.36 -6.75
C TYR A 9 7.67 -5.67 -5.39
N THR A 10 8.49 -6.30 -4.55
CA THR A 10 8.25 -6.40 -3.13
C THR A 10 9.44 -5.84 -2.38
N LEU A 11 9.16 -5.02 -1.38
CA LEU A 11 10.08 -4.64 -0.33
C LEU A 11 9.66 -5.31 0.98
N CYS A 12 10.48 -6.24 1.47
CA CYS A 12 10.36 -6.80 2.81
C CYS A 12 10.89 -5.78 3.82
N ILE A 13 10.16 -5.52 4.89
CA ILE A 13 10.51 -4.50 5.87
C ILE A 13 10.48 -5.05 7.29
N PRO A 14 11.35 -4.55 8.19
CA PRO A 14 11.26 -4.86 9.61
C PRO A 14 9.96 -4.27 10.20
N ASN A 15 9.54 -4.80 11.34
CA ASN A 15 8.48 -4.21 12.16
C ASN A 15 9.01 -2.93 12.84
N ASP A 16 9.19 -1.88 12.04
CA ASP A 16 9.73 -0.58 12.46
C ASP A 16 9.17 0.53 11.57
N LEU A 17 8.58 1.56 12.19
CA LEU A 17 7.97 2.68 11.47
C LEU A 17 8.97 3.48 10.62
N ARG A 18 10.27 3.41 10.89
CA ARG A 18 11.31 4.00 10.02
C ARG A 18 11.26 3.42 8.61
N ALA A 19 10.78 2.19 8.45
CA ALA A 19 10.61 1.55 7.14
C ALA A 19 9.60 2.28 6.24
N VAL A 20 8.66 3.07 6.79
CA VAL A 20 7.70 3.86 6.02
C VAL A 20 8.40 4.82 5.05
N THR A 21 9.46 5.50 5.53
CA THR A 21 10.23 6.42 4.66
C THR A 21 10.95 5.66 3.55
N VAL A 22 11.50 4.49 3.85
CA VAL A 22 12.17 3.63 2.86
C VAL A 22 11.19 3.14 1.80
N CYS A 23 10.00 2.71 2.23
CA CYS A 23 8.90 2.30 1.35
C CYS A 23 8.49 3.42 0.40
N ARG A 24 8.24 4.63 0.91
CA ARG A 24 7.85 5.79 0.09
C ARG A 24 8.90 6.12 -0.98
N ARG A 25 10.17 6.24 -0.57
CA ARG A 25 11.27 6.60 -1.49
C ARG A 25 11.48 5.53 -2.56
N THR A 26 11.42 4.26 -2.18
CA THR A 26 11.52 3.13 -3.11
C THR A 26 10.34 3.14 -4.09
N LEU A 27 9.11 3.37 -3.60
CA LEU A 27 7.92 3.45 -4.44
C LEU A 27 8.02 4.58 -5.47
N ARG A 28 8.38 5.81 -5.07
CA ARG A 28 8.57 6.91 -6.01
C ARG A 28 9.65 6.59 -7.05
N LEU A 29 10.74 5.95 -6.65
CA LEU A 29 11.77 5.52 -7.60
C LEU A 29 11.21 4.54 -8.63
N ILE A 30 10.49 3.50 -8.19
CA ILE A 30 9.85 2.51 -9.08
C ILE A 30 8.91 3.23 -10.05
N LEU A 31 8.00 4.06 -9.55
CA LEU A 31 7.03 4.76 -10.40
C LEU A 31 7.71 5.71 -11.40
N THR A 32 8.78 6.38 -10.98
CA THR A 32 9.55 7.26 -11.86
C THR A 32 10.22 6.48 -12.99
N LEU A 33 10.85 5.35 -12.67
CA LEU A 33 11.53 4.51 -13.67
C LEU A 33 10.55 3.89 -14.67
N HIS A 34 9.30 3.67 -14.27
CA HIS A 34 8.23 3.15 -15.12
C HIS A 34 7.34 4.23 -15.75
N GLY A 35 7.66 5.51 -15.58
CA GLY A 35 6.95 6.64 -16.23
C GLY A 35 5.67 7.12 -15.54
N PHE A 36 5.33 6.60 -14.35
CA PHE A 36 4.12 6.93 -13.59
C PHE A 36 4.34 8.07 -12.59
N ILE A 37 5.07 9.11 -12.99
CA ILE A 37 5.44 10.23 -12.12
C ILE A 37 4.20 11.00 -11.64
N GLY A 38 3.16 11.12 -12.48
CA GLY A 38 1.94 11.88 -12.18
C GLY A 38 1.15 11.37 -10.98
N ILE A 39 1.30 10.09 -10.62
CA ILE A 39 0.62 9.49 -9.46
C ILE A 39 1.53 9.29 -8.25
N ALA A 40 2.81 9.67 -8.34
CA ALA A 40 3.81 9.32 -7.34
C ALA A 40 3.49 9.90 -5.94
N ASP A 41 2.98 11.12 -5.87
CA ASP A 41 2.66 11.78 -4.59
C ASP A 41 1.49 11.08 -3.88
N THR A 42 0.42 10.78 -4.63
CA THR A 42 -0.73 10.01 -4.12
C THR A 42 -0.31 8.60 -3.72
N ALA A 43 0.46 7.91 -4.56
CA ALA A 43 0.97 6.57 -4.28
C ALA A 43 1.82 6.54 -3.01
N GLU A 44 2.69 7.53 -2.80
CA GLU A 44 3.47 7.66 -1.59
C GLU A 44 2.62 7.87 -0.35
N LEU A 45 1.58 8.71 -0.42
CA LEU A 45 0.65 8.92 0.68
C LEU A 45 -0.03 7.60 1.05
N LEU A 46 -0.61 6.91 0.07
CA LEU A 46 -1.32 5.65 0.31
C LEU A 46 -0.40 4.54 0.83
N ALA A 47 0.83 4.46 0.32
CA ALA A 47 1.82 3.53 0.83
C ALA A 47 2.24 3.88 2.26
N ALA A 48 2.35 5.16 2.61
CA ALA A 48 2.72 5.58 3.96
C ALA A 48 1.67 5.13 4.98
N GLU A 49 0.40 5.39 4.69
CA GLU A 49 -0.73 4.98 5.52
C GLU A 49 -0.83 3.45 5.62
N SER A 50 -0.78 2.76 4.48
CA SER A 50 -0.92 1.30 4.43
C SER A 50 0.21 0.59 5.17
N VAL A 51 1.47 1.02 4.96
CA VAL A 51 2.63 0.44 5.64
C VAL A 51 2.63 0.77 7.14
N SER A 52 2.25 2.00 7.52
CA SER A 52 2.15 2.37 8.94
C SER A 52 1.14 1.49 9.66
N ASN A 53 -0.03 1.24 9.05
CA ASN A 53 -1.02 0.31 9.60
C ASN A 53 -0.46 -1.11 9.69
N ALA A 54 0.13 -1.64 8.62
CA ALA A 54 0.72 -2.97 8.63
C ALA A 54 1.76 -3.15 9.74
N VAL A 55 2.67 -2.18 9.91
CA VAL A 55 3.71 -2.20 10.96
C VAL A 55 3.09 -2.10 12.37
N ARG A 56 2.06 -1.27 12.57
CA ARG A 56 1.41 -1.13 13.89
C ARG A 56 0.65 -2.38 14.33
N HIS A 57 0.06 -3.11 13.39
CA HIS A 57 -0.79 -4.27 13.70
C HIS A 57 -0.07 -5.62 13.61
N THR A 58 1.02 -5.71 12.85
CA THR A 58 1.81 -6.94 12.75
C THR A 58 2.60 -7.21 14.03
N LYS A 59 2.78 -8.49 14.37
CA LYS A 59 3.75 -8.94 15.39
C LYS A 59 5.03 -9.50 14.79
N GLY A 60 5.08 -9.63 13.46
CA GLY A 60 6.20 -10.19 12.72
C GLY A 60 6.63 -9.29 11.56
N PRO A 61 7.24 -9.84 10.50
CA PRO A 61 7.65 -9.05 9.35
C PRO A 61 6.46 -8.36 8.67
N ALA A 62 6.74 -7.33 7.88
CA ALA A 62 5.77 -6.71 6.98
C ALA A 62 6.37 -6.58 5.58
N ALA A 63 5.54 -6.28 4.59
CA ALA A 63 6.03 -6.02 3.24
C ALA A 63 5.18 -4.98 2.50
N LEU A 64 5.84 -4.13 1.71
CA LEU A 64 5.19 -3.36 0.66
C LEU A 64 5.31 -4.15 -0.66
N ARG A 65 4.23 -4.28 -1.40
CA ARG A 65 4.25 -4.79 -2.78
C ARG A 65 3.63 -3.75 -3.69
N VAL A 66 4.27 -3.53 -4.84
CA VAL A 66 3.76 -2.67 -5.89
C VAL A 66 3.90 -3.35 -7.24
N ARG A 67 2.85 -3.32 -8.05
CA ARG A 67 2.83 -3.97 -9.36
C ARG A 67 1.97 -3.21 -10.36
N ARG A 68 2.23 -3.41 -11.65
CA ARG A 68 1.32 -2.99 -12.71
C ARG A 68 0.28 -4.09 -12.97
N THR A 69 -1.00 -3.75 -12.89
CA THR A 69 -2.09 -4.70 -13.16
C THR A 69 -2.27 -4.92 -14.67
N PRO A 70 -2.87 -6.05 -15.09
CA PRO A 70 -3.24 -6.28 -16.49
C PRO A 70 -4.14 -5.17 -17.07
N GLU A 71 -4.95 -4.52 -16.23
CA GLU A 71 -5.86 -3.43 -16.58
C GLU A 71 -5.14 -2.07 -16.72
N GLY A 72 -3.82 -2.03 -16.54
CA GLY A 72 -3.00 -0.82 -16.70
C GLY A 72 -2.93 0.08 -15.46
N MET A 73 -3.47 -0.36 -14.33
CA MET A 73 -3.43 0.36 -13.05
C MET A 73 -2.16 0.03 -12.27
N VAL A 74 -1.85 0.86 -11.27
CA VAL A 74 -0.80 0.57 -10.27
C VAL A 74 -1.47 0.05 -9.02
N TRP A 75 -1.17 -1.21 -8.68
CA TRP A 75 -1.61 -1.85 -7.45
C TRP A 75 -0.54 -1.68 -6.38
N ILE A 76 -0.93 -1.18 -5.20
CA ILE A 76 -0.07 -0.97 -4.04
C ILE A 76 -0.70 -1.71 -2.87
N GLY A 77 0.07 -2.56 -2.19
CA GLY A 77 -0.44 -3.27 -1.02
C GLY A 77 0.60 -3.45 0.08
N ALA A 78 0.15 -3.32 1.32
CA ALA A 78 0.93 -3.61 2.50
C ALA A 78 0.48 -4.96 3.09
N TRP A 79 1.44 -5.83 3.41
CA TRP A 79 1.21 -7.11 4.04
C TRP A 79 1.64 -7.08 5.50
N ASP A 80 0.81 -7.67 6.36
CA ASP A 80 1.05 -7.89 7.77
C ASP A 80 0.72 -9.34 8.18
N THR A 81 1.27 -9.79 9.31
CA THR A 81 1.04 -11.15 9.82
C THR A 81 -0.31 -11.32 10.54
N ASP A 82 -1.12 -10.27 10.68
CA ASP A 82 -2.42 -10.37 11.32
C ASP A 82 -3.45 -10.84 10.27
N PRO A 83 -4.01 -12.07 10.40
CA PRO A 83 -4.97 -12.56 9.43
C PRO A 83 -6.36 -11.90 9.57
N ALA A 84 -6.61 -11.11 10.64
CA ALA A 84 -7.88 -10.46 10.87
C ALA A 84 -8.18 -9.41 9.78
N PRO A 85 -9.42 -9.31 9.28
CA PRO A 85 -9.83 -8.24 8.38
C PRO A 85 -9.46 -6.86 8.95
N PRO A 86 -9.03 -5.89 8.13
CA PRO A 86 -8.88 -4.52 8.60
C PRO A 86 -10.24 -3.95 9.01
N ASP A 87 -10.23 -3.02 9.96
CA ASP A 87 -11.43 -2.26 10.30
C ASP A 87 -11.96 -1.50 9.08
N PRO A 88 -13.29 -1.35 8.93
CA PRO A 88 -13.86 -0.65 7.78
C PRO A 88 -13.42 0.82 7.75
N PRO A 89 -13.14 1.40 6.56
CA PRO A 89 -12.77 2.81 6.46
C PRO A 89 -13.90 3.72 6.95
N CYS A 90 -13.59 4.52 7.96
CA CYS A 90 -14.42 5.64 8.35
C CYS A 90 -14.36 6.76 7.28
N PRO A 91 -15.49 7.44 7.00
CA PRO A 91 -15.50 8.63 6.15
C PRO A 91 -14.54 9.70 6.68
N LEU A 92 -13.80 10.39 5.81
CA LEU A 92 -12.82 11.39 6.21
C LEU A 92 -13.41 12.49 7.10
N GLU A 93 -14.69 12.85 6.92
CA GLU A 93 -15.38 13.84 7.77
C GLU A 93 -15.47 13.39 9.25
N GLN A 94 -15.43 12.09 9.52
CA GLN A 94 -15.52 11.51 10.86
C GLN A 94 -14.15 11.28 11.50
N VAL A 95 -13.05 11.42 10.75
CA VAL A 95 -11.67 11.20 11.23
C VAL A 95 -10.85 12.48 11.27
N ALA A 96 -11.44 13.63 10.93
CA ALA A 96 -10.78 14.93 10.92
C ALA A 96 -10.23 15.37 12.29
N GLU A 97 -10.71 14.78 13.39
CA GLU A 97 -10.23 15.04 14.77
C GLU A 97 -9.47 13.86 15.39
N LEU A 98 -9.39 12.70 14.72
CA LEU A 98 -8.67 11.52 15.20
C LEU A 98 -7.32 11.40 14.51
N GLU A 99 -6.24 11.19 15.27
CA GLU A 99 -4.91 10.87 14.73
C GLU A 99 -4.80 9.40 14.27
N ASP A 100 -5.57 8.51 14.89
CA ASP A 100 -5.69 7.09 14.50
C ASP A 100 -6.91 6.87 13.60
N GLY A 101 -6.76 6.07 12.55
CA GLY A 101 -7.85 5.65 11.67
C GLY A 101 -8.03 6.45 10.36
N ARG A 102 -7.22 7.50 10.12
CA ARG A 102 -7.28 8.26 8.84
C ARG A 102 -6.81 7.46 7.63
N GLY A 103 -5.91 6.50 7.85
CA GLY A 103 -5.19 5.84 6.76
C GLY A 103 -6.10 5.16 5.76
N LEU A 104 -7.09 4.38 6.22
CA LEU A 104 -8.06 3.74 5.33
C LEU A 104 -9.06 4.74 4.72
N GLY A 105 -9.36 5.84 5.41
CA GLY A 105 -10.15 6.96 4.86
C GLY A 105 -9.45 7.63 3.68
N LEU A 106 -8.14 7.84 3.75
CA LEU A 106 -7.33 8.37 2.66
C LEU A 106 -7.22 7.38 1.49
N VAL A 107 -7.01 6.10 1.78
CA VAL A 107 -7.05 5.03 0.76
C VAL A 107 -8.38 5.06 0.01
N ARG A 108 -9.51 5.13 0.73
CA ARG A 108 -10.84 5.19 0.12
C ARG A 108 -11.06 6.46 -0.72
N ALA A 109 -10.51 7.59 -0.31
CA ALA A 109 -10.73 8.87 -0.99
C ALA A 109 -9.84 9.06 -2.24
N CYS A 110 -8.67 8.44 -2.28
CA CYS A 110 -7.70 8.65 -3.35
C CYS A 110 -7.54 7.48 -4.32
N ALA A 111 -7.96 6.27 -3.95
CA ALA A 111 -7.84 5.09 -4.79
C ALA A 111 -9.09 4.86 -5.65
N GLU A 112 -8.89 4.30 -6.84
CA GLU A 112 -9.99 3.85 -7.71
C GLU A 112 -10.66 2.61 -7.11
N TYR A 113 -9.82 1.65 -6.70
CA TYR A 113 -10.24 0.44 -6.00
C TYR A 113 -9.38 0.24 -4.77
N TRP A 114 -9.96 -0.39 -3.75
CA TRP A 114 -9.22 -0.83 -2.57
C TRP A 114 -9.88 -2.06 -1.98
N GLY A 115 -9.13 -2.79 -1.18
CA GLY A 115 -9.65 -3.95 -0.49
C GLY A 115 -8.59 -4.62 0.37
N TRP A 116 -8.90 -5.83 0.78
CA TRP A 116 -7.96 -6.69 1.46
C TRP A 116 -8.13 -8.14 1.03
N GLN A 117 -7.08 -8.93 1.14
CA GLN A 117 -7.13 -10.36 0.84
C GLN A 117 -6.17 -11.15 1.74
N PRO A 118 -6.54 -12.36 2.19
CA PRO A 118 -5.60 -13.26 2.84
C PRO A 118 -4.42 -13.59 1.94
N ALA A 119 -3.22 -13.65 2.51
CA ALA A 119 -2.01 -14.06 1.81
C ALA A 119 -1.00 -14.65 2.78
N ALA A 120 -0.38 -15.77 2.39
CA ALA A 120 0.73 -16.34 3.14
C ALA A 120 2.06 -15.75 2.64
N ARG A 121 2.92 -15.31 3.56
CA ARG A 121 4.26 -14.82 3.25
C ARG A 121 5.22 -15.12 4.40
N PHE A 122 6.49 -15.35 4.06
CA PHE A 122 7.54 -15.67 5.04
C PHE A 122 7.25 -16.93 5.90
N GLY A 123 6.39 -17.83 5.41
CA GLY A 123 5.92 -18.99 6.19
C GLY A 123 4.75 -18.68 7.13
N ASP A 124 4.37 -17.41 7.26
CA ASP A 124 3.27 -16.94 8.10
C ASP A 124 2.00 -16.71 7.29
N ARG A 125 0.85 -16.87 7.95
CA ARG A 125 -0.43 -16.39 7.44
C ARG A 125 -0.53 -14.90 7.71
N GLY A 126 -1.18 -14.19 6.82
CA GLY A 126 -1.39 -12.75 6.94
C GLY A 126 -2.39 -12.26 5.91
N LYS A 127 -2.36 -10.97 5.64
CA LYS A 127 -3.22 -10.32 4.65
C LYS A 127 -2.48 -9.23 3.91
N TYR A 128 -2.93 -8.93 2.70
CA TYR A 128 -2.67 -7.64 2.09
C TYR A 128 -3.85 -6.72 2.32
N VAL A 129 -3.58 -5.49 2.74
CA VAL A 129 -4.47 -4.34 2.53
C VAL A 129 -3.92 -3.58 1.33
N TRP A 130 -4.77 -3.32 0.33
CA TRP A 130 -4.32 -2.85 -0.97
C TRP A 130 -5.25 -1.80 -1.59
N CYS A 131 -4.68 -1.08 -2.55
CA CYS A 131 -5.37 -0.08 -3.36
C CYS A 131 -4.82 -0.05 -4.79
N GLU A 132 -5.63 0.45 -5.71
CA GLU A 132 -5.29 0.62 -7.13
C GLU A 132 -5.43 2.09 -7.52
N LEU A 133 -4.45 2.58 -8.27
CA LEU A 133 -4.41 3.92 -8.83
C LEU A 133 -4.45 3.87 -10.35
N ALA A 134 -5.36 4.64 -10.94
CA ALA A 134 -5.38 4.90 -12.37
C ALA A 134 -4.11 5.67 -12.77
N THR A 135 -3.48 5.28 -13.87
CA THR A 135 -2.16 5.78 -14.27
C THR A 135 -2.19 7.01 -15.18
N ALA A 136 -3.37 7.36 -15.70
CA ALA A 136 -3.68 8.43 -16.67
C ALA A 136 -2.92 8.33 -18.01
#